data_AF-A0A5C7SN30-F1
#
_entry.id   AF-A0A5C7SN30-F1
#
_cell.length_a   1.000
_cell.length_b   1.000
_cell.length_c   1.000
_cell.angle_alpha   90.00
_cell.angle_beta   90.00
_cell.angle_gamma   90.00
#
_symmetry.space_group_name_H-M   'P 1'
#
loop_
_entity.id
_entity.type
_entity.pdbx_description
1 polymer ?
#
loop_
_entity_poly.entity_id
_entity_poly.type
_entity_poly.pdbx_seq_one_letter_code
_entity_poly.pdbx_strand_id
1 'polypeptide(L)'
;NLKAEIELMALHHKICHTLGGSFDTPHAETHAVMLPHTAAFNASAAASELAEAADIFGGSIGGGLWDFARSIGAPLTLREFGLTEADLDRAASIAVDNPYWNPRPIDRESIRLLLQDAWEGQRPKD
;
A
#
# COMPACT_ATOMS: atom_id res chain seq x y z
N ASN A 1 11.66 -7.53 -21.26
CA ASN A 1 12.18 -8.46 -20.23
C ASN A 1 11.60 -7.97 -18.90
N LEU A 2 10.51 -8.57 -18.42
CA LEU A 2 9.63 -8.04 -17.35
C LEU A 2 10.37 -7.69 -16.05
N LYS A 3 11.56 -8.27 -15.84
CA LYS A 3 12.43 -8.00 -14.68
C LYS A 3 12.98 -6.56 -14.65
N ALA A 4 13.07 -5.86 -15.79
CA ALA A 4 13.59 -4.49 -15.85
C ALA A 4 12.55 -3.41 -15.53
N GLU A 5 11.25 -3.68 -15.71
CA GLU A 5 10.18 -2.72 -15.38
C GLU A 5 9.88 -2.67 -13.87
N ILE A 6 10.19 -3.75 -13.13
CA ILE A 6 10.05 -3.83 -11.67
C ILE A 6 11.14 -3.01 -10.94
N GLU A 7 12.16 -2.51 -11.64
CA GLU A 7 13.22 -1.66 -11.06
C GLU A 7 12.84 -0.16 -10.99
N LEU A 8 11.67 0.25 -11.50
CA LEU A 8 11.25 1.66 -11.53
C LEU A 8 10.05 1.98 -10.61
N MET A 9 9.61 1.04 -9.78
CA MET A 9 8.42 1.21 -8.94
C MET A 9 8.75 1.27 -7.45
N ALA A 10 8.08 2.17 -6.75
CA ALA A 10 8.28 2.44 -5.32
C ALA A 10 7.37 1.54 -4.43
N LEU A 11 7.12 1.97 -3.19
CA LEU A 11 6.47 1.18 -2.13
C LEU A 11 5.28 0.33 -2.58
N HIS A 12 4.30 0.93 -3.29
CA HIS A 12 3.04 0.28 -3.65
C HIS A 12 3.25 -1.07 -4.36
N HIS A 13 4.05 -1.08 -5.42
CA HIS A 13 4.23 -2.29 -6.22
C HIS A 13 5.10 -3.30 -5.48
N LYS A 14 6.14 -2.84 -4.77
CA LYS A 14 7.01 -3.72 -3.97
C LYS A 14 6.22 -4.44 -2.88
N ILE A 15 5.36 -3.74 -2.14
CA ILE A 15 4.57 -4.38 -1.08
C ILE A 15 3.51 -5.34 -1.65
N CYS A 16 2.86 -4.99 -2.77
CA CYS A 16 1.91 -5.89 -3.43
C CYS A 16 2.60 -7.15 -3.98
N HIS A 17 3.82 -7.03 -4.54
CA HIS A 17 4.62 -8.18 -4.94
C HIS A 17 5.01 -9.07 -3.75
N THR A 18 5.39 -8.49 -2.61
CA THR A 18 5.66 -9.24 -1.39
C THR A 18 4.42 -10.01 -0.92
N LEU A 19 3.27 -9.35 -0.86
CA LEU A 19 2.00 -9.95 -0.43
C LEU A 19 1.54 -11.06 -1.38
N GLY A 20 1.57 -10.84 -2.69
CA GLY A 20 1.20 -11.84 -3.68
C GLY A 20 2.18 -13.01 -3.72
N GLY A 21 3.49 -12.73 -3.77
CA GLY A 21 4.51 -13.75 -3.92
C GLY A 21 4.77 -14.60 -2.67
N SER A 22 4.60 -14.03 -1.47
CA SER A 22 4.94 -14.73 -0.21
C SER A 22 3.73 -15.31 0.52
N PHE A 23 2.51 -14.87 0.17
CA PHE A 23 1.28 -15.24 0.89
C PHE A 23 0.11 -15.60 -0.05
N ASP A 24 0.34 -15.65 -1.36
CA ASP A 24 -0.66 -16.04 -2.37
C ASP A 24 -1.96 -15.21 -2.32
N THR A 25 -1.82 -13.93 -1.97
CA THR A 25 -2.96 -12.98 -1.94
C THR A 25 -3.44 -12.67 -3.37
N PRO A 26 -4.76 -12.49 -3.57
CA PRO A 26 -5.33 -12.22 -4.88
C PRO A 26 -4.81 -10.89 -5.45
N HIS A 27 -4.28 -10.92 -6.68
CA HIS A 27 -3.46 -9.82 -7.22
C HIS A 27 -4.19 -8.48 -7.28
N ALA A 28 -5.33 -8.41 -7.99
CA ALA A 28 -6.04 -7.14 -8.21
C ALA A 28 -6.60 -6.57 -6.91
N GLU A 29 -7.11 -7.44 -6.06
CA GLU A 29 -7.71 -7.14 -4.77
C GLU A 29 -6.64 -6.64 -3.77
N THR A 30 -5.44 -7.20 -3.80
CA THR A 30 -4.30 -6.72 -3.00
C THR A 30 -3.93 -5.30 -3.42
N HIS A 31 -3.85 -5.03 -4.72
CA HIS A 31 -3.61 -3.67 -5.21
C HIS A 31 -4.71 -2.70 -4.78
N ALA A 32 -5.98 -3.11 -4.86
CA ALA A 32 -7.12 -2.28 -4.45
C ALA A 32 -7.07 -1.91 -2.96
N VAL A 33 -6.79 -2.88 -2.09
CA VAL A 33 -6.66 -2.64 -0.65
C VAL A 33 -5.44 -1.78 -0.34
N MET A 34 -4.29 -2.02 -0.98
CA MET A 34 -3.03 -1.36 -0.59
C MET A 34 -2.85 0.04 -1.17
N LEU A 35 -3.52 0.39 -2.28
CA LEU A 35 -3.34 1.67 -2.95
C LEU A 35 -3.62 2.87 -2.04
N PRO A 36 -4.76 2.94 -1.31
CA PRO A 36 -5.02 4.04 -0.39
C PRO A 36 -3.93 4.24 0.68
N HIS A 37 -3.48 3.14 1.30
CA HIS A 37 -2.52 3.19 2.41
C HIS A 37 -1.13 3.58 1.95
N THR A 38 -0.70 3.08 0.78
CA THR A 38 0.61 3.42 0.22
C THR A 38 0.66 4.82 -0.38
N ALA A 39 -0.47 5.33 -0.89
CA ALA A 39 -0.59 6.73 -1.27
C ALA A 39 -0.54 7.66 -0.05
N ALA A 40 -1.30 7.35 1.01
CA ALA A 40 -1.28 8.10 2.28
C ALA A 40 0.14 8.12 2.89
N PHE A 41 0.84 6.99 2.87
CA PHE A 41 2.20 6.88 3.38
C PHE A 41 3.15 7.90 2.75
N ASN A 42 3.01 8.12 1.44
CA ASN A 42 3.84 9.03 0.65
C ASN A 42 3.27 10.44 0.53
N ALA A 43 2.03 10.69 0.97
CA ALA A 43 1.30 11.95 0.72
C ALA A 43 2.10 13.18 1.13
N SER A 44 2.71 13.17 2.31
CA SER A 44 3.53 14.30 2.78
C SER A 44 4.85 14.46 2.01
N ALA A 45 5.54 13.36 1.71
CA ALA A 45 6.86 13.40 1.06
C ALA A 45 6.78 13.64 -0.46
N ALA A 46 5.62 13.40 -1.07
CA ALA A 46 5.33 13.60 -2.49
C ALA A 46 4.14 14.55 -2.69
N ALA A 47 4.00 15.56 -1.81
CA ALA A 47 2.83 16.42 -1.79
C ALA A 47 2.62 17.20 -3.10
N SER A 48 3.71 17.69 -3.71
CA SER A 48 3.65 18.38 -5.01
C SER A 48 3.18 17.46 -6.13
N GLU A 49 3.69 16.24 -6.16
CA GLU A 49 3.45 15.23 -7.19
C GLU A 49 2.05 14.63 -7.08
N LEU A 50 1.49 14.59 -5.86
CA LEU A 50 0.17 14.02 -5.59
C LEU A 50 -0.94 15.07 -5.49
N ALA A 51 -0.65 16.37 -5.55
CA ALA A 51 -1.62 17.44 -5.35
C ALA A 51 -2.84 17.34 -6.28
N GLU A 52 -2.62 17.22 -7.59
CA GLU A 52 -3.71 17.14 -8.57
C GLU A 52 -4.58 15.89 -8.36
N ALA A 53 -3.95 14.76 -8.00
CA ALA A 53 -4.68 13.54 -7.69
C ALA A 53 -5.48 13.69 -6.39
N ALA A 54 -4.90 14.31 -5.36
CA ALA A 54 -5.60 14.59 -4.11
C ALA A 54 -6.83 15.47 -4.34
N ASP A 55 -6.73 16.51 -5.19
CA ASP A 55 -7.85 17.38 -5.54
C ASP A 55 -9.00 16.62 -6.20
N ILE A 56 -8.71 15.69 -7.12
CA ILE A 56 -9.72 14.79 -7.73
C ILE A 56 -10.43 13.95 -6.66
N PHE A 57 -9.69 13.54 -5.63
CA PHE A 57 -10.18 12.70 -4.54
C PHE A 57 -10.64 13.49 -3.29
N GLY A 58 -10.90 14.79 -3.42
CA GLY A 58 -11.49 15.60 -2.35
C GLY A 58 -10.50 16.12 -1.30
N GLY A 59 -9.24 16.32 -1.70
CA GLY A 59 -8.18 16.91 -0.88
C GLY A 59 -7.37 15.91 -0.04
N SER A 60 -7.74 14.63 -0.05
CA SER A 60 -7.00 13.54 0.59
C SER A 60 -6.81 12.42 -0.42
N ILE A 61 -5.56 12.18 -0.84
CA ILE A 61 -5.24 11.10 -1.77
C ILE A 61 -5.53 9.74 -1.13
N GLY A 62 -5.07 9.49 0.09
CA GLY A 62 -5.25 8.20 0.76
C GLY A 62 -6.69 7.97 1.17
N GLY A 63 -7.27 8.92 1.90
CA GLY A 63 -8.66 8.85 2.33
C GLY A 63 -9.65 8.81 1.16
N GLY A 64 -9.43 9.62 0.12
CA GLY A 64 -10.33 9.69 -1.02
C GLY A 64 -10.23 8.47 -1.95
N LEU A 65 -9.04 7.89 -2.13
CA LEU A 65 -8.90 6.58 -2.81
C LEU A 65 -9.62 5.47 -2.04
N TRP A 66 -9.57 5.49 -0.71
CA TRP A 66 -10.30 4.53 0.13
C TRP A 66 -11.81 4.70 -0.01
N ASP A 67 -12.32 5.93 0.02
CA ASP A 67 -13.75 6.22 -0.16
C ASP A 67 -14.22 5.83 -1.56
N PHE A 68 -13.40 6.08 -2.58
CA PHE A 68 -13.68 5.64 -3.95
C PHE A 68 -13.74 4.12 -4.06
N ALA A 69 -12.75 3.40 -3.52
CA ALA A 69 -12.73 1.93 -3.50
C ALA A 69 -14.00 1.36 -2.83
N ARG A 70 -14.40 1.96 -1.70
CA ARG A 70 -15.65 1.61 -1.01
C ARG A 70 -16.87 1.83 -1.89
N SER A 71 -16.95 2.96 -2.59
CA SER A 71 -18.10 3.33 -3.42
C SER A 71 -18.35 2.38 -4.59
N ILE A 72 -17.29 1.73 -5.10
CA ILE A 72 -17.36 0.79 -6.22
C ILE A 72 -17.43 -0.68 -5.77
N GLY A 73 -17.46 -0.93 -4.46
CA GLY A 73 -17.52 -2.28 -3.90
C GLY A 73 -16.20 -3.07 -3.99
N ALA A 74 -15.06 -2.38 -4.09
CA ALA A 74 -13.76 -3.02 -3.99
C ALA A 74 -13.48 -3.51 -2.55
N PRO A 75 -12.65 -4.55 -2.36
CA PRO A 75 -12.24 -4.97 -1.03
C PRO A 75 -11.45 -3.86 -0.33
N LEU A 76 -11.61 -3.77 0.99
CA LEU A 76 -11.01 -2.72 1.82
C LEU A 76 -10.07 -3.25 2.90
N THR A 77 -9.92 -4.57 3.02
CA THR A 77 -9.14 -5.19 4.09
C THR A 77 -8.35 -6.39 3.58
N LEU A 78 -7.09 -6.51 4.01
CA LEU A 78 -6.28 -7.71 3.74
C LEU A 78 -6.70 -8.92 4.59
N ARG A 79 -7.47 -8.72 5.67
CA ARG A 79 -7.90 -9.81 6.57
C ARG A 79 -8.74 -10.86 5.82
N GLU A 80 -9.51 -10.43 4.83
CA GLU A 80 -10.33 -11.30 4.00
C GLU A 80 -9.50 -12.21 3.08
N PHE A 81 -8.19 -11.95 2.93
CA PHE A 81 -7.29 -12.75 2.09
C PHE A 81 -6.54 -13.84 2.88
N GLY A 82 -6.90 -14.07 4.15
CA GLY A 82 -6.33 -15.16 4.96
C GLY A 82 -5.02 -14.84 5.66
N LEU A 83 -4.57 -13.57 5.62
CA LEU A 83 -3.38 -13.13 6.36
C LEU A 83 -3.63 -13.09 7.87
N THR A 84 -2.64 -13.53 8.64
CA THR A 84 -2.59 -13.38 10.10
C THR A 84 -1.77 -12.16 10.52
N GLU A 85 -1.87 -11.72 11.77
CA GLU A 85 -0.99 -10.64 12.28
C GLU A 85 0.50 -11.00 12.22
N ALA A 86 0.84 -12.28 12.43
CA ALA A 86 2.22 -12.77 12.31
C ALA A 86 2.73 -12.70 10.85
N ASP A 87 1.83 -12.85 9.88
CA ASP A 87 2.16 -12.66 8.47
C ASP A 87 2.51 -11.20 8.16
N LEU A 88 1.89 -10.23 8.85
CA LEU A 88 2.24 -8.81 8.71
C LEU A 88 3.67 -8.53 9.18
N ASP A 89 4.10 -9.16 10.28
CA ASP A 89 5.49 -9.06 10.76
C ASP A 89 6.48 -9.63 9.76
N ARG A 90 6.12 -10.77 9.13
CA ARG A 90 6.94 -11.40 8.08
C ARG A 90 6.99 -10.54 6.82
N ALA A 91 5.84 -10.02 6.37
CA ALA A 91 5.74 -9.15 5.20
C ALA A 91 6.53 -7.85 5.38
N ALA A 92 6.45 -7.22 6.56
CA ALA A 92 7.23 -6.02 6.87
C ALA A 92 8.73 -6.29 6.82
N SER A 93 9.18 -7.45 7.32
CA SER A 93 10.59 -7.84 7.27
C SER A 93 11.07 -8.07 5.84
N ILE A 94 10.29 -8.77 5.01
CA ILE A 94 10.61 -8.99 3.58
C ILE A 94 10.64 -7.67 2.81
N ALA A 95 9.69 -6.78 3.08
CA ALA A 95 9.54 -5.51 2.36
C ALA A 95 10.72 -4.55 2.54
N VAL A 96 11.51 -4.70 3.60
CA VAL A 96 12.66 -3.84 3.90
C VAL A 96 14.01 -4.52 3.75
N ASP A 97 14.03 -5.84 3.46
CA ASP A 97 15.24 -6.63 3.34
C ASP A 97 16.14 -6.16 2.18
N ASN A 98 15.53 -5.70 1.09
CA ASN A 98 16.23 -5.11 -0.05
C ASN A 98 15.83 -3.64 -0.19
N PRO A 99 16.67 -2.69 0.26
CA PRO A 99 16.37 -1.27 0.16
C PRO A 99 16.12 -0.84 -1.29
N TYR A 100 15.09 -0.02 -1.49
CA TYR A 100 14.78 0.63 -2.76
C TYR A 100 14.37 2.08 -2.52
N TRP A 101 14.42 2.88 -3.57
CA TRP A 101 14.03 4.27 -3.49
C TRP A 101 12.51 4.43 -3.29
N ASN A 102 12.12 5.29 -2.35
CA ASN A 102 10.74 5.74 -2.15
C ASN A 102 10.78 7.19 -1.60
N PRO A 103 9.82 8.08 -1.96
CA PRO A 103 9.84 9.49 -1.55
C PRO A 103 9.94 9.68 -0.03
N ARG A 104 9.18 8.87 0.72
CA ARG A 104 9.34 8.74 2.16
C ARG A 104 10.27 7.55 2.48
N PRO A 105 11.30 7.71 3.33
CA PRO A 105 12.10 6.59 3.79
C PRO A 105 11.24 5.47 4.37
N ILE A 106 11.61 4.23 4.07
CA ILE A 106 10.91 3.03 4.50
C ILE A 106 11.72 2.34 5.58
N ASP A 107 11.05 1.93 6.64
CA ASP A 107 11.60 1.10 7.71
C ASP A 107 10.58 0.03 8.13
N ARG A 108 11.04 -0.98 8.88
CA ARG A 108 10.20 -2.12 9.26
C ARG A 108 8.97 -1.70 10.07
N GLU A 109 9.12 -0.75 10.98
CA GLU A 109 8.06 -0.30 11.87
C GLU A 109 6.96 0.41 11.08
N SER A 110 7.36 1.34 10.20
CA SER A 110 6.42 2.11 9.39
C SER A 110 5.68 1.25 8.37
N ILE A 111 6.31 0.21 7.79
CA ILE A 111 5.62 -0.78 6.95
C ILE A 111 4.69 -1.67 7.77
N ARG A 112 5.11 -2.08 8.97
CA ARG A 112 4.27 -2.93 9.82
C ARG A 112 2.99 -2.23 10.25
N LEU A 113 3.05 -0.93 10.54
CA LEU A 113 1.89 -0.09 10.83
C LEU A 113 0.99 0.05 9.60
N LEU A 114 1.57 0.36 8.44
CA LEU A 114 0.83 0.45 7.17
C LEU A 114 0.06 -0.84 6.88
N LEU A 115 0.71 -2.00 7.06
CA LEU A 115 0.09 -3.30 6.90
C LEU A 115 -0.99 -3.58 7.94
N GLN A 116 -0.84 -3.09 9.19
CA GLN A 116 -1.89 -3.20 10.20
C GLN A 116 -3.14 -2.45 9.76
N ASP A 117 -2.99 -1.19 9.33
CA ASP A 117 -4.11 -0.37 8.88
C ASP A 117 -4.83 -1.00 7.68
N ALA A 118 -4.07 -1.52 6.71
CA ALA A 118 -4.61 -2.22 5.55
C ALA A 118 -5.27 -3.56 5.92
N TRP A 119 -4.74 -4.26 6.91
CA TRP A 119 -5.34 -5.51 7.40
C TRP A 119 -6.62 -5.26 8.20
N GLU A 120 -6.73 -4.15 8.91
CA GLU A 120 -7.97 -3.74 9.60
C GLU A 120 -8.98 -3.04 8.68
N GLY A 121 -8.53 -2.58 7.51
CA GLY A 121 -9.33 -1.73 6.62
C GLY A 121 -9.59 -0.34 7.16
N GLN A 122 -8.66 0.19 7.96
CA GLN A 122 -8.74 1.55 8.50
C GLN A 122 -8.62 2.55 7.36
N ARG A 123 -9.60 3.46 7.25
CA ARG A 123 -9.53 4.56 6.28
C ARG A 123 -8.28 5.43 6.57
N PRO A 124 -7.35 5.59 5.62
CA PRO A 124 -6.15 6.39 5.83
C PRO A 124 -6.45 7.86 6.15
N LYS A 125 -5.50 8.48 6.85
CA LYS A 125 -5.42 9.93 7.06
C LYS A 125 -4.11 10.40 6.47
N ASP A 126 -4.16 11.48 5.70
CA ASP A 126 -3.00 12.08 5.06
C ASP A 126 -2.44 13.23 5.91
#